data_AF-A0A6S6SX44-F1
#
_entry.id   AF-A0A6S6SX44-F1
#
_cell.length_a   1.000
_cell.length_b   1.000
_cell.length_c   1.000
_cell.angle_alpha   90.00
_cell.angle_beta   90.00
_cell.angle_gamma   90.00
#
_symmetry.space_group_name_H-M   'P 1'
#
loop_
_entity.id
_entity.type
_entity.pdbx_description
1 polymer ?
#
loop_
_entity_poly.entity_id
_entity_poly.type
_entity_poly.pdbx_seq_one_letter_code
_entity_poly.pdbx_strand_id
1 'polypeptide(L)'
;MEQRMITIYCLIEEFLKGVMGKDEHVLSEISDSEVLFLGYLAVNDFNSNYSKAHSYGIGMKLVNEVDYSRFTRRIIQLEEEIEQLFVFLSDLFMKLNGSQ
;
A
#
# COMPACT_ATOMS: atom_id res chain seq x y z
N MET A 1 -17.40 -5.20 -3.71
CA MET A 1 -16.30 -4.30 -4.14
C MET A 1 -15.41 -3.99 -2.94
N GLU A 2 -16.02 -3.51 -1.85
CA GLU A 2 -15.41 -3.29 -0.53
C GLU A 2 -14.63 -4.50 0.02
N GLN A 3 -15.22 -5.70 0.02
CA GLN A 3 -14.52 -6.93 0.44
C GLN A 3 -13.25 -7.23 -0.39
N ARG A 4 -13.25 -6.95 -1.70
CA ARG A 4 -12.07 -7.19 -2.55
C ARG A 4 -10.94 -6.22 -2.23
N MET A 5 -11.26 -4.96 -1.97
CA MET A 5 -10.27 -3.99 -1.52
C MET A 5 -9.66 -4.40 -0.20
N ILE A 6 -10.49 -4.71 0.80
CA ILE A 6 -10.03 -5.17 2.12
C ILE A 6 -9.09 -6.37 1.97
N THR A 7 -9.49 -7.36 1.16
CA THR A 7 -8.63 -8.52 0.88
C THR A 7 -7.30 -8.14 0.22
N ILE A 8 -7.31 -7.24 -0.77
CA ILE A 8 -6.07 -6.78 -1.42
C ILE A 8 -5.16 -6.07 -0.42
N TYR A 9 -5.71 -5.20 0.42
CA TYR A 9 -4.93 -4.48 1.44
C TYR A 9 -4.35 -5.40 2.49
N CYS A 10 -5.15 -6.33 3.04
CA CYS A 10 -4.67 -7.32 3.98
C CYS A 10 -3.59 -8.21 3.37
N LEU A 11 -3.75 -8.62 2.10
CA LEU A 11 -2.75 -9.41 1.41
C LEU A 11 -1.44 -8.62 1.21
N ILE A 12 -1.51 -7.36 0.81
CA ILE A 12 -0.31 -6.53 0.68
C ILE A 12 0.37 -6.36 2.05
N GLU A 13 -0.39 -6.10 3.11
CA GLU A 13 0.14 -5.90 4.45
C GLU A 13 0.79 -7.17 5.02
N GLU A 14 0.12 -8.32 4.92
CA GLU A 14 0.67 -9.61 5.34
C GLU A 14 1.91 -9.97 4.52
N PHE A 15 1.93 -9.63 3.24
CA PHE A 15 3.06 -9.91 2.36
C PHE A 15 4.27 -9.02 2.68
N LEU A 16 4.06 -7.70 2.86
CA LEU A 16 5.12 -6.78 3.28
C LEU A 16 5.71 -7.18 4.64
N LYS A 17 4.86 -7.55 5.61
CA LYS A 17 5.31 -8.04 6.92
C LYS A 17 6.06 -9.37 6.82
N GLY A 18 5.46 -10.36 6.15
CA GLY A 18 5.96 -11.73 6.12
C GLY A 18 7.18 -11.95 5.24
N VAL A 19 7.28 -11.24 4.11
CA VAL A 19 8.35 -11.45 3.13
C VAL A 19 9.48 -10.43 3.26
N MET A 20 9.16 -9.18 3.62
CA MET A 20 10.18 -8.14 3.74
C MET A 20 10.66 -7.93 5.18
N GLY A 21 10.07 -8.62 6.16
CA GLY A 21 10.42 -8.46 7.58
C GLY A 21 10.18 -7.05 8.09
N LYS A 22 9.28 -6.32 7.42
CA LYS A 22 8.96 -4.93 7.73
C LYS A 22 7.96 -4.93 8.88
N ASP A 23 8.46 -4.71 10.08
CA ASP A 23 7.62 -4.22 11.16
C ASP A 23 7.41 -2.72 10.97
N GLU A 24 6.16 -2.30 11.15
CA GLU A 24 5.82 -0.90 11.10
C GLU A 24 6.58 -0.15 12.18
N HIS A 25 7.26 0.93 11.79
CA HIS A 25 8.04 1.70 12.74
C HIS A 25 7.11 2.22 13.84
N VAL A 26 7.46 2.04 15.11
CA VAL A 26 6.60 2.38 16.27
C VAL A 26 6.24 3.87 16.35
N LEU A 27 7.03 4.73 15.68
CA LEU A 27 6.81 6.18 15.56
C LEU A 27 6.11 6.58 14.25
N SER A 28 5.71 5.60 13.44
CA SER A 28 5.03 5.84 12.19
C SER A 28 3.61 6.32 12.47
N GLU A 29 3.30 7.53 12.05
CA GLU A 29 1.96 8.13 12.25
C GLU A 29 0.90 7.45 11.40
N ILE A 30 1.27 6.76 10.32
CA ILE A 30 0.36 6.05 9.40
C ILE A 30 0.96 4.68 9.04
N SER A 31 0.14 3.68 8.74
CA SER A 31 0.57 2.36 8.28
C SER A 31 0.83 2.32 6.78
N ASP A 32 1.56 1.31 6.30
CA ASP A 32 1.75 1.11 4.85
C ASP A 32 0.41 0.78 4.16
N SER A 33 -0.49 0.07 4.84
CA SER A 33 -1.84 -0.21 4.35
C SER A 33 -2.71 1.05 4.30
N GLU A 34 -2.66 1.93 5.30
CA GLU A 34 -3.33 3.24 5.27
C GLU A 34 -2.78 4.13 4.14
N VAL A 35 -1.47 4.13 3.88
CA VAL A 35 -0.87 4.88 2.75
C VAL A 35 -1.41 4.37 1.41
N LEU A 36 -1.44 3.05 1.19
CA LEU A 36 -1.97 2.47 -0.04
C LEU A 36 -3.49 2.68 -0.18
N PHE A 37 -4.23 2.62 0.93
CA PHE A 37 -5.66 2.92 0.95
C PHE A 37 -5.92 4.36 0.54
N LEU A 38 -5.17 5.30 1.10
CA LEU A 38 -5.29 6.72 0.79
C LEU A 38 -4.92 7.03 -0.67
N GLY A 39 -3.88 6.38 -1.20
CA GLY A 39 -3.51 6.48 -2.61
C GLY A 39 -4.61 5.99 -3.56
N TYR A 40 -5.20 4.82 -3.27
CA TYR A 40 -6.32 4.29 -4.03
C TYR A 40 -7.54 5.23 -3.96
N LEU A 41 -7.91 5.65 -2.76
CA LEU A 41 -9.06 6.52 -2.53
C LEU A 41 -8.90 7.82 -3.32
N ALA A 42 -7.69 8.41 -3.33
CA ALA A 42 -7.38 9.59 -4.12
C ALA A 42 -7.63 9.37 -5.62
N VAL A 43 -7.12 8.28 -6.19
CA VAL A 43 -7.26 7.97 -7.62
C VAL A 43 -8.69 7.60 -7.99
N ASN A 44 -9.33 6.74 -7.22
CA ASN A 44 -10.61 6.13 -7.55
C ASN A 44 -11.80 7.07 -7.28
N ASP A 45 -11.79 7.79 -6.15
CA ASP A 45 -12.97 8.53 -5.66
C ASP A 45 -12.79 10.06 -5.68
N PHE A 46 -11.54 10.54 -5.75
CA PHE A 46 -11.24 11.97 -5.67
C PHE A 46 -10.49 12.54 -6.87
N ASN A 47 -10.45 11.85 -8.02
CA ASN A 47 -9.77 12.30 -9.25
C ASN A 47 -8.30 12.70 -9.02
N SER A 48 -7.56 11.83 -8.33
CA SER A 48 -6.18 12.03 -7.89
C SER A 48 -5.98 13.21 -6.93
N ASN A 49 -7.05 13.74 -6.33
CA ASN A 49 -6.94 14.80 -5.33
C ASN A 49 -6.66 14.20 -3.94
N TYR A 50 -5.38 14.08 -3.63
CA TYR A 50 -4.92 13.61 -2.32
C TYR A 50 -5.50 14.38 -1.14
N SER A 51 -5.52 15.71 -1.20
CA SER A 51 -5.94 16.54 -0.07
C SER A 51 -7.39 16.28 0.33
N LYS A 52 -8.28 16.11 -0.66
CA LYS A 52 -9.68 15.72 -0.43
C LYS A 52 -9.80 14.30 0.12
N ALA A 53 -9.08 13.35 -0.47
CA ALA A 53 -9.08 11.97 0.00
C ALA A 53 -8.58 11.84 1.45
N HIS A 54 -7.53 12.57 1.81
CA HIS A 54 -6.96 12.59 3.16
C HIS A 54 -7.93 13.23 4.15
N SER A 55 -8.54 14.37 3.78
CA SER A 55 -9.55 15.02 4.61
C SER A 55 -10.76 14.10 4.87
N TYR A 56 -11.19 13.36 3.85
CA TYR A 56 -12.24 12.35 3.99
C TYR A 56 -11.81 11.18 4.89
N GLY A 57 -10.62 10.63 4.64
CA GLY A 57 -10.07 9.51 5.40
C GLY A 57 -9.92 9.82 6.90
N ILE A 58 -9.39 11.00 7.23
CA ILE A 58 -9.35 11.50 8.62
C ILE A 58 -10.76 11.66 9.19
N GLY A 59 -11.66 12.30 8.44
CA GLY A 59 -13.03 12.54 8.89
C GLY A 59 -13.82 11.27 9.21
N MET A 60 -13.53 10.19 8.48
CA MET A 60 -14.11 8.86 8.69
C MET A 60 -13.30 7.98 9.65
N LYS A 61 -12.18 8.47 10.18
CA LYS A 61 -11.23 7.72 11.04
C LYS A 61 -10.71 6.44 10.37
N LEU A 62 -10.51 6.50 9.05
CA LEU A 62 -9.98 5.40 8.24
C LEU A 62 -8.46 5.45 8.11
N VAL A 63 -7.90 6.66 8.21
CA VAL A 63 -6.45 6.88 8.20
C VAL A 63 -6.07 7.88 9.27
N ASN A 64 -4.87 7.73 9.79
CA ASN A 64 -4.20 8.74 10.61
C ASN A 64 -3.74 9.94 9.80
N GLU A 65 -3.50 11.05 10.49
CA GLU A 65 -3.01 12.29 9.88
C GLU A 65 -1.57 12.11 9.38
N VAL A 66 -1.31 12.53 8.14
CA VAL A 66 0.03 12.51 7.56
C VAL A 66 0.28 13.71 6.63
N ASP A 67 1.46 14.31 6.76
CA ASP A 67 1.92 15.37 5.87
C ASP A 67 2.05 14.88 4.42
N TYR A 68 1.68 15.73 3.46
CA TYR A 68 1.74 15.38 2.03
C TYR A 68 3.13 14.90 1.56
N SER A 69 4.20 15.53 2.06
CA SER A 69 5.57 15.14 1.72
C SER A 69 5.92 13.76 2.25
N ARG A 70 5.42 13.42 3.45
CA ARG A 70 5.66 12.14 4.10
C ARG A 70 4.85 11.03 3.45
N PHE A 71 3.58 11.30 3.11
CA PHE A 71 2.75 10.41 2.29
C PHE A 71 3.42 10.12 0.95
N THR A 72 3.81 11.16 0.21
CA THR A 72 4.42 11.01 -1.12
C THR A 72 5.68 10.17 -1.07
N ARG A 73 6.54 10.38 -0.05
CA ARG A 73 7.74 9.55 0.11
C ARG A 73 7.41 8.08 0.33
N ARG A 74 6.38 7.80 1.13
CA ARG A 74 6.00 6.43 1.47
C ARG A 74 5.30 5.71 0.33
N ILE A 75 4.43 6.39 -0.41
CA ILE A 75 3.76 5.75 -1.55
C ILE A 75 4.77 5.40 -2.65
N ILE A 76 5.79 6.25 -2.88
CA ILE A 76 6.90 5.95 -3.81
C ILE A 76 7.72 4.76 -3.32
N GLN A 77 8.06 4.71 -2.03
CA GLN A 77 8.76 3.56 -1.47
C GLN A 77 7.94 2.27 -1.63
N LEU A 78 6.63 2.33 -1.37
CA LEU A 78 5.76 1.17 -1.51
C LEU A 78 5.60 0.74 -2.98
N GLU A 79 5.58 1.69 -3.92
CA GLU A 79 5.63 1.41 -5.35
C GLU A 79 6.88 0.59 -5.70
N GLU A 80 8.06 1.04 -5.30
CA GLU A 80 9.33 0.31 -5.55
C GLU A 80 9.32 -1.10 -4.94
N GLU A 81 8.79 -1.24 -3.72
CA GLU A 81 8.69 -2.54 -3.02
C GLU A 81 7.71 -3.50 -3.72
N ILE A 82 6.55 -2.99 -4.16
CA ILE A 82 5.56 -3.76 -4.91
C ILE A 82 6.11 -4.16 -6.28
N GLU A 83 6.83 -3.29 -6.98
CA GLU A 83 7.47 -3.62 -8.26
C GLU A 83 8.50 -4.74 -8.10
N GLN A 84 9.39 -4.63 -7.11
CA GLN A 84 10.38 -5.68 -6.81
C GLN A 84 9.71 -7.00 -6.48
N LEU A 85 8.60 -6.96 -5.75
CA LEU A 85 7.79 -8.14 -5.47
C LEU A 85 7.29 -8.80 -6.75
N PHE A 86 6.71 -8.03 -7.67
CA PHE A 86 6.22 -8.59 -8.94
C PHE A 86 7.35 -9.18 -9.78
N VAL A 87 8.53 -8.58 -9.79
CA VAL A 87 9.72 -9.15 -10.44
C VAL A 87 10.10 -10.48 -9.79
N PHE A 88 10.19 -10.53 -8.46
CA PHE A 88 10.53 -11.76 -7.73
C PHE A 88 9.52 -12.89 -8.00
N LEU A 89 8.22 -12.59 -7.94
CA LEU A 89 7.18 -13.56 -8.23
C LEU A 89 7.28 -14.05 -9.68
N SER A 90 7.53 -13.15 -10.64
CA SER A 90 7.71 -13.49 -12.04
C SER A 90 8.88 -14.46 -12.23
N ASP A 91 10.04 -14.17 -11.63
CA ASP A 91 11.21 -15.05 -11.68
C ASP A 91 10.94 -16.42 -11.04
N LEU A 92 10.25 -16.43 -9.90
CA LEU A 92 9.86 -17.67 -9.22
C LEU A 92 8.95 -18.52 -10.12
N PHE A 93 7.92 -17.92 -10.72
CA PHE A 93 7.03 -18.62 -11.63
C PHE A 93 7.75 -19.11 -12.89
N MET A 94 8.66 -18.32 -13.46
CA MET A 94 9.48 -18.76 -14.60
C MET A 94 10.36 -19.95 -14.24
N LYS A 95 10.98 -19.98 -13.06
CA LYS A 95 11.77 -21.13 -12.59
C LYS A 95 10.91 -22.36 -12.37
N LEU A 96 9.76 -22.22 -11.70
CA LEU A 96 8.87 -23.33 -11.41
C LEU A 96 8.24 -23.91 -12.68
N ASN A 97 7.83 -23.07 -13.62
CA ASN A 97 7.18 -23.49 -14.87
C ASN A 97 8.19 -23.88 -15.96
N GLY A 98 9.40 -23.33 -15.94
CA GLY A 98 10.52 -23.74 -16.81
C GLY A 98 11.25 -25.00 -16.33
N SER A 99 10.84 -25.55 -15.18
CA SER A 99 11.27 -26.88 -14.70
C SER A 99 10.36 -28.01 -15.21
N GLN A 100 9.58 -27.77 -16.27
CA GLN A 100 8.84 -28.80 -17.02
C GLN A 100 9.51 -29.09 -18.37
#